data_AF-A0A952HMU0-F1
#
_entry.id   AF-A0A952HMU0-F1
#
_cell.length_a   1.000
_cell.length_b   1.000
_cell.length_c   1.000
_cell.angle_alpha   90.00
_cell.angle_beta   90.00
_cell.angle_gamma   90.00
#
_symmetry.space_group_name_H-M   'P 1'
#
loop_
_entity.id
_entity.type
_entity.pdbx_description
1 polymer ?
#
loop_
_entity_poly.entity_id
_entity_poly.type
_entity_poly.pdbx_seq_one_letter_code
_entity_poly.pdbx_strand_id
1 'polypeptide(L)' 'MNINNLKIDFNLSKNSWEVKSPFGEILECFEQEFDAHEWSKQNYDYL' A
#
# COMPACT_ATOMS: atom_id res chain seq x y z
N MET A 1 4.96 -8.16 16.34
CA MET A 1 4.26 -6.89 16.10
C MET A 1 3.32 -7.17 14.94
N ASN A 2 2.00 -7.14 15.17
CA ASN A 2 1.00 -7.55 14.20
C ASN A 2 0.66 -6.32 13.33
N ILE A 3 1.13 -6.28 12.08
CA ILE A 3 1.04 -5.11 11.20
C ILE A 3 -0.32 -5.15 10.48
N ASN A 4 -1.42 -5.10 11.25
CA ASN A 4 -2.77 -5.43 10.77
C ASN A 4 -3.49 -4.32 9.95
N ASN A 5 -2.80 -3.40 9.28
CA ASN A 5 -3.48 -2.33 8.53
C ASN A 5 -2.57 -1.61 7.53
N LEU A 6 -2.33 -2.23 6.37
CA LEU A 6 -1.80 -1.48 5.23
C LEU A 6 -2.83 -0.42 4.79
N LYS A 7 -2.36 0.78 4.49
CA LYS A 7 -3.19 1.86 3.97
C LYS A 7 -2.81 2.13 2.53
N ILE A 8 -3.79 2.32 1.67
CA ILE A 8 -3.57 2.69 0.27
C ILE A 8 -4.06 4.12 0.11
N ASP A 9 -3.14 5.03 -0.24
CA ASP A 9 -3.44 6.44 -0.46
C ASP A 9 -3.06 6.86 -1.88
N PHE A 10 -3.83 7.75 -2.50
CA PHE A 10 -3.46 8.34 -3.78
C PHE A 10 -2.60 9.61 -3.56
N ASN A 11 -1.40 9.61 -4.13
CA ASN A 11 -0.50 10.76 -4.14
C ASN A 11 -0.77 11.65 -5.36
N LEU A 12 -1.46 12.76 -5.14
CA LEU A 12 -1.79 13.75 -6.18
C LEU A 12 -0.56 14.40 -6.83
N SER A 13 0.56 14.52 -6.12
CA SER A 13 1.77 15.15 -6.65
C SER A 13 2.55 14.23 -7.60
N LYS A 14 2.48 12.92 -7.35
CA LYS A 14 3.17 11.90 -8.16
C LYS A 14 2.23 11.18 -9.13
N ASN A 15 0.93 11.42 -9.03
CA ASN A 15 -0.11 10.71 -9.77
C ASN A 15 0.01 9.19 -9.64
N SER A 16 0.21 8.72 -8.40
CA SER A 16 0.47 7.31 -8.09
C SER A 16 -0.24 6.89 -6.80
N TRP A 17 -0.53 5.61 -6.67
CA TRP A 17 -1.07 4.96 -5.47
C TRP A 17 0.07 4.47 -4.58
N GLU A 18 0.07 4.87 -3.32
CA GLU A 18 1.09 4.51 -2.34
C GLU A 18 0.50 3.53 -1.32
N VAL A 19 1.13 2.36 -1.17
CA VAL A 19 0.84 1.44 -0.07
C VAL A 19 1.71 1.83 1.11
N LYS A 20 1.10 2.06 2.26
CA LYS A 20 1.75 2.53 3.49
C LYS A 20 1.57 1.53 4.61
N SER A 21 2.60 1.42 5.45
CA SER A 21 2.51 0.72 6.72
C SER A 21 1.51 1.42 7.66
N PRO A 22 1.02 0.75 8.71
CA PRO A 22 0.21 1.38 9.75
C PRO A 22 0.88 2.60 10.40
N PHE A 23 2.21 2.68 10.33
CA PHE A 23 3.03 3.77 10.87
C PHE A 23 3.24 4.93 9.88
N GLY A 24 2.70 4.81 8.66
CA GLY A 24 2.75 5.87 7.64
C GLY A 24 3.98 5.81 6.74
N GLU A 25 4.81 4.77 6.85
CA GLU A 25 5.95 4.56 5.95
C GLU A 25 5.45 4.06 4.60
N ILE A 26 5.91 4.65 3.50
CA ILE A 26 5.60 4.19 2.15
C ILE A 26 6.38 2.89 1.91
N LEU A 27 5.66 1.81 1.63
CA LEU A 27 6.22 0.51 1.32
C LEU A 27 6.43 0.34 -0.18
N GLU A 28 5.44 0.72 -0.97
CA GLU A 28 5.48 0.55 -2.43
C GLU A 28 4.57 1.57 -3.15
N CYS A 29 4.89 1.88 -4.40
CA CYS A 29 4.12 2.81 -5.24
C CYS A 29 3.67 2.16 -6.55
N PHE A 30 2.45 2.45 -6.98
CA PHE A 30 1.82 1.90 -8.18
C PHE A 30 1.17 3.00 -9.02
N GLU A 31 1.11 2.83 -10.33
CA GLU A 31 0.40 3.78 -11.20
C GLU A 31 -1.13 3.59 -11.11
N GLN A 32 -1.58 2.36 -10.81
CA GLN A 32 -2.99 1.99 -10.76
C GLN A 32 -3.40 1.54 -9.35
N GLU A 33 -4.65 1.86 -8.99
CA GLU A 33 -5.23 1.46 -7.71
C GLU A 33 -5.26 -0.07 -7.57
N PHE A 34 -5.70 -0.75 -8.63
CA PHE A 34 -5.85 -2.20 -8.66
C PHE A 34 -4.55 -2.94 -8.31
N ASP A 35 -3.42 -2.50 -8.88
CA ASP A 35 -2.10 -3.11 -8.63
C ASP A 35 -1.68 -2.92 -7.16
N ALA A 36 -1.95 -1.75 -6.57
CA ALA A 36 -1.70 -1.49 -5.16
C ALA A 36 -2.51 -2.39 -4.24
N HIS A 37 -3.79 -2.66 -4.57
CA HIS A 37 -4.64 -3.57 -3.80
C HIS A 37 -4.21 -5.03 -3.95
N GLU A 38 -3.91 -5.49 -5.17
CA GLU A 38 -3.46 -6.87 -5.41
C GLU A 38 -2.13 -7.15 -4.70
N TRP A 39 -1.18 -6.22 -4.78
CA TRP A 39 0.07 -6.33 -4.02
C TRP A 39 -0.19 -6.35 -2.52
N SER A 40 -1.07 -5.47 -2.01
CA SER A 40 -1.39 -5.43 -0.58
C SER A 40 -2.00 -6.74 -0.08
N LYS A 41 -2.87 -7.38 -0.86
CA LYS A 41 -3.43 -8.71 -0.52
C LYS A 41 -2.36 -9.79 -0.49
N GLN A 42 -1.54 -9.87 -1.54
CA GLN A 42 -0.49 -10.90 -1.66
C GLN A 42 0.54 -10.82 -0.54
N ASN A 43 0.89 -9.61 -0.10
CA ASN A 43 1.89 -9.39 0.95
C ASN A 43 1.29 -9.44 2.37
N TYR A 44 -0.04 -9.42 2.52
CA TYR A 44 -0.71 -9.49 3.82
C TYR A 44 -1.27 -10.89 4.14
N ASP A 45 -1.52 -11.75 3.14
CA ASP A 45 -1.91 -13.15 3.39
C ASP A 45 -0.79 -14.00 4.05
N TYR A 46 0.43 -13.47 4.23
CA TYR A 46 1.60 -14.21 4.73
C TYR A 46 2.21 -13.71 6.06
N LEU A 47 1.60 -12.73 6.75
CA LEU A 47 2.06 -12.22 8.06
C LEU A 47 1.03 -12.42 9.17
#